data_AF-A0A0R2RKF3-F1
#
_entry.id   AF-A0A0R2RKF3-F1
#
_cell.length_a   1.000
_cell.length_b   1.000
_cell.length_c   1.000
_cell.angle_alpha   90.00
_cell.angle_beta   90.00
_cell.angle_gamma   90.00
#
_symmetry.space_group_name_H-M   'P 1'
#
loop_
_entity.id
_entity.type
_entity.pdbx_description
1 polymer ?
#
loop_
_entity_poly.entity_id
_entity_poly.type
_entity_poly.pdbx_seq_one_letter_code
_entity_poly.pdbx_strand_id
1 'polypeptide(L)'
;MSKKIGNISYYDSSGQQTGFIKPYSEERAQLIDQEVSKILEQQYQRAKDILIANKEKVEKLGSELLINEVIFKTDLETIFGVRQWKSYEEEQLLKLDEEKEKSKKIPKSKKNGKTA
;
A
#
# COMPACT_ATOMS: atom_id res chain seq x y z
N MET A 1 -16.86 -4.64 -4.93
CA MET A 1 -17.72 -5.60 -5.65
C MET A 1 -19.17 -5.25 -5.37
N SER A 2 -19.99 -5.06 -6.41
CA SER A 2 -21.41 -4.73 -6.24
C SER A 2 -22.27 -5.98 -6.15
N LYS A 3 -23.13 -6.05 -5.12
CA LYS A 3 -24.13 -7.12 -4.98
C LYS A 3 -25.19 -7.07 -6.09
N LYS A 4 -25.47 -5.89 -6.66
CA LYS A 4 -26.49 -5.71 -7.70
C LYS A 4 -26.04 -6.20 -9.08
N ILE A 5 -24.75 -6.09 -9.38
CA ILE A 5 -24.18 -6.51 -10.67
C ILE A 5 -23.80 -8.00 -10.63
N GLY A 6 -23.42 -8.50 -9.45
CA GLY A 6 -22.94 -9.86 -9.25
C GLY A 6 -21.46 -10.04 -9.62
N ASN A 7 -20.99 -11.27 -9.57
CA ASN A 7 -19.58 -11.62 -9.80
C ASN A 7 -19.32 -11.83 -11.29
N ILE A 8 -19.38 -10.76 -12.08
CA ILE A 8 -19.22 -10.81 -13.54
C ILE A 8 -18.00 -9.98 -13.94
N SER A 9 -17.16 -10.53 -14.81
CA SER A 9 -16.02 -9.83 -15.40
C SER A 9 -16.37 -9.36 -16.82
N TYR A 10 -16.17 -8.08 -17.09
CA TYR A 10 -16.23 -7.50 -18.44
C TYR A 10 -14.85 -7.27 -19.04
N TYR A 11 -13.80 -7.70 -18.34
CA TYR A 11 -12.43 -7.56 -18.80
C TYR A 11 -12.14 -8.57 -19.90
N ASP A 12 -11.79 -8.09 -21.09
CA ASP A 12 -11.32 -8.94 -22.18
C ASP A 12 -9.86 -9.33 -21.93
N SER A 13 -9.65 -10.62 -21.66
CA SER A 13 -8.32 -11.18 -21.37
C SER A 13 -7.53 -11.54 -22.65
N SER A 14 -8.11 -11.35 -23.84
CA SER A 14 -7.52 -11.73 -25.13
C SER A 14 -6.45 -10.77 -25.64
N GLY A 15 -6.31 -9.58 -25.05
CA GLY A 15 -5.36 -8.55 -25.49
C GLY A 15 -5.74 -7.85 -26.80
N GLN A 16 -6.80 -8.31 -27.48
CA GLN A 16 -7.42 -7.62 -28.60
C GLN A 16 -8.24 -6.46 -28.04
N GLN A 17 -7.62 -5.29 -27.87
CA GLN A 17 -8.32 -4.09 -27.42
C GLN A 17 -9.36 -3.64 -28.47
N THR A 18 -10.52 -4.27 -28.49
CA THR A 18 -11.75 -3.67 -29.01
C THR A 18 -12.28 -2.68 -27.97
N GLY A 19 -11.44 -1.69 -27.62
CA GLY A 19 -11.57 -0.79 -26.46
C GLY A 19 -12.76 0.16 -26.46
N PHE A 20 -13.76 -0.05 -27.30
CA PHE A 20 -14.88 0.88 -27.48
C PHE A 20 -16.26 0.22 -27.51
N ILE A 21 -16.35 -1.12 -27.48
CA ILE A 21 -17.65 -1.80 -27.48
C ILE A 21 -17.96 -2.30 -26.08
N LYS A 22 -18.94 -1.66 -25.43
CA LYS A 22 -19.49 -2.12 -24.14
C LYS A 22 -20.20 -3.47 -24.36
N PRO A 23 -19.77 -4.59 -23.74
CA PRO A 23 -20.42 -5.89 -23.89
C PRO A 23 -21.65 -6.03 -22.96
N TYR A 24 -22.47 -4.97 -22.86
CA TYR A 24 -23.66 -4.91 -22.02
C TYR A 24 -24.61 -3.79 -22.48
N SER A 25 -25.88 -3.88 -22.07
CA SER A 25 -26.90 -2.89 -22.41
C SER A 25 -26.66 -1.54 -21.74
N GLU A 26 -27.27 -0.47 -22.27
CA GLU A 26 -27.23 0.87 -21.66
C GLU A 26 -27.84 0.89 -20.25
N GLU A 27 -28.91 0.13 -20.01
CA GLU A 27 -29.46 -0.04 -18.65
C GLU A 27 -28.43 -0.61 -17.67
N ARG A 28 -27.65 -1.59 -18.13
CA ARG A 28 -26.58 -2.21 -17.34
C ARG A 28 -25.39 -1.26 -17.15
N ALA A 29 -25.11 -0.39 -18.12
CA ALA A 29 -24.13 0.69 -17.99
C ALA A 29 -24.55 1.70 -16.90
N GLN A 30 -25.81 2.16 -16.92
CA GLN A 30 -26.33 3.07 -15.89
C GLN A 30 -26.25 2.46 -14.49
N LEU A 31 -26.55 1.16 -14.36
CA LEU A 31 -26.41 0.44 -13.09
C LEU A 31 -24.94 0.38 -12.62
N ILE A 32 -23.99 0.16 -13.53
CA ILE A 32 -22.55 0.19 -13.22
C ILE A 32 -22.16 1.56 -12.69
N ASP A 33 -22.52 2.63 -13.39
CA ASP A 33 -22.17 4.00 -13.01
C ASP A 33 -22.71 4.35 -11.62
N GLN A 34 -23.97 3.99 -11.32
CA GLN A 34 -24.57 4.20 -10.00
C GLN A 34 -23.80 3.48 -8.88
N GLU A 35 -23.39 2.23 -9.12
CA GLU A 35 -22.66 1.44 -8.12
C GLU A 35 -21.22 1.94 -7.95
N VAL A 36 -20.58 2.43 -9.02
CA VAL A 36 -19.26 3.08 -8.96
C VAL A 36 -19.34 4.38 -8.15
N SER A 37 -20.31 5.25 -8.43
CA SER A 37 -20.52 6.49 -7.66
C SER A 37 -20.76 6.19 -6.18
N LYS A 38 -21.55 5.16 -5.87
CA LYS A 38 -21.77 4.73 -4.49
C LYS A 38 -20.49 4.28 -3.80
N ILE A 39 -19.65 3.49 -4.47
CA ILE A 39 -18.37 3.04 -3.91
C ILE A 39 -17.46 4.25 -3.65
N LEU A 40 -17.36 5.18 -4.60
CA LEU A 40 -16.56 6.38 -4.48
C LEU A 40 -17.00 7.23 -3.28
N GLU A 41 -18.29 7.51 -3.17
CA GLU A 41 -18.83 8.30 -2.06
C GLU A 41 -18.57 7.63 -0.70
N GLN A 42 -18.77 6.31 -0.61
CA GLN A 42 -18.49 5.56 0.61
C GLN A 42 -17.01 5.61 1.02
N GLN A 43 -16.08 5.47 0.06
CA GLN A 43 -14.65 5.55 0.37
C GLN A 43 -14.21 6.98 0.68
N TYR A 44 -14.78 7.97 0.00
CA TYR A 44 -14.54 9.38 0.29
C TYR A 44 -14.95 9.71 1.73
N GLN A 45 -16.18 9.37 2.12
CA GLN A 45 -16.67 9.63 3.46
C GLN A 45 -15.83 8.90 4.51
N ARG A 46 -15.50 7.62 4.27
CA ARG A 46 -14.61 6.85 5.15
C ARG A 46 -13.24 7.52 5.32
N ALA A 47 -12.62 7.96 4.24
CA ALA A 47 -11.32 8.63 4.29
C ALA A 47 -11.41 9.93 5.09
N LYS A 48 -12.45 10.73 4.84
CA LYS A 48 -12.74 11.96 5.56
C LYS A 48 -12.93 11.71 7.05
N ASP A 49 -13.71 10.70 7.43
CA ASP A 49 -13.95 10.35 8.83
C ASP A 49 -12.65 9.93 9.54
N ILE A 50 -11.81 9.14 8.88
CA ILE A 50 -10.50 8.74 9.43
C ILE A 50 -9.60 9.96 9.66
N LEU A 51 -9.54 10.87 8.70
CA LEU A 51 -8.74 12.10 8.79
C LEU A 51 -9.25 13.01 9.91
N ILE A 52 -10.57 13.20 10.02
CA ILE A 52 -11.19 14.02 11.06
C ILE A 52 -10.94 13.40 12.45
N ALA A 53 -11.11 12.08 12.58
CA ALA A 53 -10.86 11.37 13.84
C ALA A 53 -9.40 11.46 14.30
N ASN A 54 -8.46 11.69 13.38
CA ASN A 54 -7.03 11.85 13.65
C ASN A 54 -6.52 13.27 13.40
N LYS A 55 -7.40 14.28 13.42
CA LYS A 55 -7.09 15.66 13.00
C LYS A 55 -5.83 16.22 13.66
N GLU A 56 -5.70 16.09 14.98
CA GLU A 56 -4.54 16.60 15.73
C GLU A 56 -3.21 15.99 15.24
N LYS A 57 -3.20 14.69 14.95
CA LYS A 57 -2.01 14.00 14.45
C LYS A 57 -1.66 14.41 13.02
N VAL A 58 -2.69 14.64 12.18
CA VAL A 58 -2.52 15.13 10.81
C VAL A 58 -1.98 16.55 10.80
N GLU A 59 -2.45 17.43 11.69
CA GLU A 59 -1.93 18.79 11.84
C GLU A 59 -0.47 18.79 12.32
N LYS A 60 -0.12 17.90 13.26
CA LYS A 60 1.27 17.72 13.70
C LYS A 60 2.17 17.26 12.55
N LEU A 61 1.73 16.27 11.77
CA LEU A 61 2.43 15.79 10.58
C LEU A 61 2.66 16.92 9.56
N GLY A 62 1.62 17.72 9.28
CA GLY A 62 1.72 18.86 8.38
C GLY A 62 2.72 19.90 8.87
N SER A 63 2.70 20.20 10.16
CA SER A 63 3.64 21.15 10.78
C SER A 63 5.09 20.67 10.69
N GLU A 64 5.32 19.37 10.88
CA GLU A 64 6.64 18.77 10.81
C GLU A 64 7.19 18.74 9.38
N LEU A 65 6.34 18.46 8.38
CA LEU A 65 6.69 18.57 6.97
C LEU A 65 7.04 20.00 6.54
N LEU A 66 6.37 21.01 7.10
CA LEU A 66 6.70 22.41 6.83
C LEU A 66 8.10 22.81 7.35
N ILE A 67 8.58 22.16 8.41
CA ILE A 67 9.88 22.46 9.01
C ILE A 67 10.98 21.64 8.34
N ASN A 68 10.76 20.34 8.16
CA ASN A 68 11.81 19.39 7.80
C ASN A 68 11.85 19.06 6.30
N GLU A 69 10.84 19.44 5.50
CA GLU A 69 10.60 19.12 4.08
C GLU A 69 10.49 17.62 3.74
N VAL A 70 11.28 16.80 4.42
CA VAL A 70 11.36 15.35 4.34
C VAL A 70 11.26 14.79 5.76
N ILE A 71 10.41 13.79 5.94
CA ILE A 71 10.26 13.05 7.20
C ILE A 71 10.52 11.57 6.95
N PHE A 72 11.01 10.88 7.98
CA PHE A 72 11.33 9.46 7.93
C PHE A 72 10.31 8.64 8.70
N LYS A 73 10.43 7.32 8.57
CA LYS A 73 9.56 6.34 9.24
C LYS A 73 9.51 6.55 10.76
N THR A 74 10.64 6.88 11.38
CA THR A 74 10.76 7.12 12.83
C THR A 74 9.92 8.31 13.29
N ASP A 75 9.79 9.33 12.45
CA ASP A 75 9.02 10.54 12.76
C ASP A 75 7.52 10.22 12.71
N LEU A 76 7.10 9.43 11.72
CA LEU A 76 5.74 8.89 11.65
C LEU A 76 5.41 8.00 12.86
N GLU A 77 6.33 7.16 13.32
CA GLU A 77 6.14 6.35 14.53
C GLU A 77 6.03 7.23 15.78
N THR A 78 6.70 8.38 15.82
CA THR A 78 6.60 9.35 16.92
C THR A 78 5.24 10.07 16.94
N ILE A 79 4.65 10.33 15.76
CA ILE A 79 3.35 11.02 15.65
C ILE A 79 2.17 10.03 15.81
N PHE A 80 2.23 8.88 15.14
CA PHE A 80 1.12 7.94 15.02
C PHE A 80 1.28 6.69 15.90
N GLY A 81 2.48 6.42 16.42
CA GLY A 81 2.82 5.17 17.10
C GLY A 81 3.31 4.09 16.14
N VAL A 82 3.71 2.95 16.71
CA VAL A 82 4.15 1.79 15.93
C VAL A 82 2.97 1.23 15.12
N ARG A 83 3.22 0.99 13.83
CA ARG A 83 2.23 0.40 12.93
C ARG A 83 1.81 -0.98 13.43
N GLN A 84 0.50 -1.19 13.53
CA GLN A 84 -0.08 -2.42 14.09
C GLN A 84 0.11 -3.65 13.18
N TRP A 85 0.27 -3.46 11.88
CA TRP A 85 0.50 -4.53 10.90
C TRP A 85 1.74 -4.25 10.06
N LYS A 86 2.50 -5.29 9.72
CA LYS A 86 3.65 -5.17 8.80
C LYS A 86 3.20 -5.53 7.39
N SER A 87 3.70 -4.80 6.39
CA SER A 87 3.52 -5.22 4.99
C SER A 87 4.34 -6.48 4.73
N TYR A 88 3.90 -7.31 3.79
CA TYR A 88 4.72 -8.43 3.29
C TYR A 88 6.10 -7.94 2.86
N GLU A 89 6.18 -6.82 2.15
CA GLU A 89 7.45 -6.22 1.70
C GLU A 89 8.34 -5.82 2.88
N GLU A 90 7.73 -5.26 3.93
CA GLU A 90 8.40 -4.84 5.15
C GLU A 90 8.95 -6.04 5.92
N GLU A 91 8.20 -7.15 5.96
CA GLU A 91 8.68 -8.42 6.51
C GLU A 91 9.84 -9.01 5.72
N GLN A 92 9.81 -8.94 4.38
CA GLN A 92 10.92 -9.43 3.56
C GLN A 92 12.18 -8.58 3.76
N LEU A 93 12.04 -7.25 3.82
CA LEU A 93 13.16 -6.34 4.07
C LEU A 93 13.82 -6.61 5.44
N LEU A 94 13.02 -6.81 6.49
CA LEU A 94 13.53 -7.16 7.81
C LEU A 94 14.31 -8.49 7.79
N LYS A 95 13.82 -9.50 7.08
CA LYS A 95 14.54 -10.78 6.92
C LYS A 95 15.88 -10.61 6.19
N LEU A 96 15.89 -9.84 5.11
CA LEU A 96 17.10 -9.51 4.35
C LEU A 96 18.15 -8.79 5.21
N ASP A 97 17.71 -7.86 6.07
CA ASP A 97 18.60 -7.15 6.99
C ASP A 97 19.14 -8.07 8.11
N GLU A 98 18.32 -8.96 8.64
CA GLU A 98 18.76 -9.99 9.60
C GLU A 98 19.76 -10.98 8.98
N GLU A 99 19.58 -11.38 7.73
CA GLU A 99 20.51 -12.25 7.00
C GLU A 99 21.84 -11.54 6.71
N LYS A 100 21.81 -10.24 6.38
CA LYS A 100 23.02 -9.41 6.24
C LYS A 100 23.77 -9.27 7.57
N GLU A 101 23.08 -9.08 8.68
CA GLU A 101 23.68 -9.04 10.02
C GLU A 101 24.30 -10.40 10.41
N LYS A 102 23.64 -11.51 10.09
CA LYS A 102 24.17 -12.87 10.33
C LYS A 102 25.40 -13.17 9.47
N SER A 103 25.43 -12.75 8.21
CA SER A 103 26.58 -12.94 7.32
C SER A 103 27.80 -12.08 7.69
N LYS A 104 27.59 -10.88 8.24
CA LYS A 104 28.67 -10.02 8.78
C LYS A 104 29.31 -10.59 10.07
N LYS A 105 28.57 -11.40 10.84
CA LYS A 105 29.03 -12.00 12.10
C LYS A 105 29.82 -13.31 11.92
N ILE A 106 29.96 -13.85 10.71
CA ILE A 106 30.84 -14.99 10.44
C ILE A 106 32.28 -14.47 10.33
N PRO A 107 33.19 -14.73 11.28
CA PRO A 107 34.56 -14.24 11.19
C PRO A 107 35.28 -14.95 10.04
N LYS A 108 36.02 -14.19 9.23
CA LYS A 108 37.05 -14.71 8.31
C LYS A 108 38.16 -15.41 9.11
N SER A 109 37.94 -16.64 9.57
CA SER A 109 38.97 -17.42 10.27
C SER A 109 39.64 -18.44 9.34
N LYS A 110 40.97 -18.28 9.25
CA LYS A 110 42.02 -19.21 8.77
C LYS A 110 42.39 -19.18 7.28
N LYS A 111 43.14 -18.13 6.89
CA LYS A 111 44.45 -18.35 6.24
C LYS A 111 45.40 -18.85 7.34
N ASN A 112 46.05 -19.99 7.12
CA ASN A 112 47.32 -20.49 7.73
C ASN A 112 47.47 -21.93 7.19
N GLY A 113 48.53 -22.40 6.55
CA GLY A 113 49.80 -21.88 6.07
C GLY A 113 50.48 -23.07 5.37
N LYS A 114 51.00 -22.88 4.16
CA LYS A 114 51.90 -23.86 3.49
C LYS A 114 53.22 -23.12 3.28
N THR A 115 54.18 -23.39 4.15
CA THR A 115 55.58 -22.98 4.01
C THR A 115 56.43 -24.22 4.14
N ALA A 116 57.22 -24.45 3.08
CA ALA A 116 58.33 -25.40 2.90
C ALA A 116 58.02 -26.89 3.10
#